data_AF-A0A2E0HX59-F1
#
_entry.id   AF-A0A2E0HX59-F1
#
_cell.length_a   1.000
_cell.length_b   1.000
_cell.length_c   1.000
_cell.angle_alpha   90.00
_cell.angle_beta   90.00
_cell.angle_gamma   90.00
#
_symmetry.space_group_name_H-M   'P 1'
#
loop_
_entity.id
_entity.type
_entity.pdbx_description
1 polymer ?
#
loop_
_entity_poly.entity_id
_entity_poly.type
_entity_poly.pdbx_seq_one_letter_code
_entity_poly.pdbx_strand_id
1 'polypeptide(L)'
;MKKITFLLVLAFLFVIGCENTMRSDANELDSFELQELSSELQYDLGLSKSSSDALNKSLSRHGKKGKHREPGFLWKVAADMSDTMTDEEKAVLFEKMDEKEVPLFGFGKKKKGKSGNKGKKPGLSIYKILSDDQKVTYKAMMADYKEKFGALRSQVKDGTISKDDAKAQRKALKDAMSAEIDALLTDDQKDQIQRNKEAKKAKHQAYRDSSRSVMVSTLKMSNDQVSAYDAAMQEAKDAAKTLFEQSKNGDIDKETLRVSLKTLFSDRNKKLEAIFDVKQLDIIKIHKALSMRAKKHRSSKGNKGKKGNRK
;
A
#
# COMPACT_ATOMS: atom_id res chain seq x y z
N MET A 1 -48.29 -66.39 15.23
CA MET A 1 -49.74 -66.17 15.35
C MET A 1 -50.04 -64.67 15.27
N LYS A 2 -51.28 -64.30 14.91
CA LYS A 2 -52.12 -63.13 15.36
C LYS A 2 -51.40 -62.04 16.21
N LYS A 3 -51.62 -60.72 16.07
CA LYS A 3 -52.53 -59.83 15.27
C LYS A 3 -51.97 -58.37 15.39
N ILE A 4 -52.15 -57.39 14.47
CA ILE A 4 -53.32 -56.48 14.25
C ILE A 4 -53.77 -55.82 15.58
N THR A 5 -53.78 -54.49 15.86
CA THR A 5 -53.77 -53.18 15.12
C THR A 5 -53.46 -52.03 16.13
N PHE A 6 -53.30 -50.72 15.87
CA PHE A 6 -52.88 -49.82 14.74
C PHE A 6 -53.18 -48.33 15.14
N LEU A 7 -52.59 -47.30 14.48
CA LEU A 7 -52.78 -45.84 14.71
C LEU A 7 -52.27 -45.30 16.09
N LEU A 8 -52.07 -44.00 16.37
CA LEU A 8 -52.20 -42.70 15.66
C LEU A 8 -51.02 -41.81 16.19
N VAL A 9 -50.35 -40.94 15.42
CA VAL A 9 -50.68 -39.51 15.19
C VAL A 9 -49.77 -38.91 14.09
N LEU A 10 -50.31 -37.88 13.43
CA LEU A 10 -49.76 -36.88 12.50
C LEU A 10 -48.30 -36.40 12.71
N ALA A 11 -47.67 -35.63 11.81
CA ALA A 11 -47.74 -35.41 10.36
C ALA A 11 -46.74 -34.28 9.98
N PHE A 12 -46.39 -34.15 8.68
CA PHE A 12 -45.69 -32.99 8.08
C PHE A 12 -44.24 -32.73 8.58
N LEU A 13 -43.33 -32.10 7.80
CA LEU A 13 -43.40 -31.58 6.43
C LEU A 13 -42.04 -31.76 5.71
N PHE A 14 -42.07 -31.97 4.39
CA PHE A 14 -40.89 -31.86 3.52
C PHE A 14 -40.51 -30.37 3.35
N VAL A 15 -39.40 -29.92 3.95
CA VAL A 15 -38.64 -28.74 3.47
C VAL A 15 -37.13 -28.97 3.71
N ILE A 16 -36.46 -29.65 2.77
CA ILE A 16 -35.00 -29.48 2.61
C ILE A 16 -34.81 -28.26 1.68
N GLY A 17 -35.03 -27.08 2.25
CA GLY A 17 -34.92 -25.79 1.57
C GLY A 17 -33.58 -25.12 1.89
N CYS A 18 -32.97 -24.49 0.88
CA CYS A 18 -31.67 -23.83 1.02
C CYS A 18 -31.77 -22.40 1.64
N GLU A 19 -32.35 -22.29 2.83
CA GLU A 19 -32.32 -21.10 3.69
C GLU A 19 -32.40 -21.53 5.18
N ASN A 20 -31.75 -20.88 6.13
CA ASN A 20 -31.06 -19.60 6.07
C ASN A 20 -29.53 -19.70 5.98
N THR A 21 -28.93 -18.80 5.20
CA THR A 21 -27.58 -18.35 5.55
C THR A 21 -27.67 -17.54 6.85
N MET A 22 -26.89 -17.89 7.88
CA MET A 22 -26.74 -17.03 9.06
C MET A 22 -25.92 -15.78 8.69
N ARG A 23 -26.56 -14.86 7.97
CA ARG A 23 -26.34 -13.44 8.22
C ARG A 23 -26.76 -13.19 9.67
N SER A 24 -25.80 -13.16 10.59
CA SER A 24 -25.92 -12.31 11.76
C SER A 24 -26.19 -10.87 11.30
N ASP A 25 -26.68 -10.01 12.20
CA ASP A 25 -26.90 -8.57 11.94
C ASP A 25 -25.59 -7.85 11.60
N ALA A 26 -25.19 -7.98 10.34
CA ALA A 26 -23.84 -7.71 9.85
C ALA A 26 -23.66 -6.22 9.55
N ASN A 27 -23.80 -5.40 10.60
CA ASN A 27 -23.44 -3.98 10.72
C ASN A 27 -23.05 -3.35 9.39
N GLU A 28 -24.04 -3.00 8.55
CA GLU A 28 -23.77 -2.62 7.16
C GLU A 28 -22.85 -1.39 7.13
N LEU A 29 -21.62 -1.59 6.63
CA LEU A 29 -20.63 -0.53 6.58
C LEU A 29 -20.97 0.39 5.40
N ASP A 30 -20.85 1.70 5.62
CA ASP A 30 -21.36 2.78 4.74
C ASP A 30 -20.82 2.80 3.30
N SER A 31 -19.92 1.87 2.98
CA SER A 31 -19.20 1.80 1.74
C SER A 31 -18.69 0.38 1.50
N PHE A 32 -18.86 -0.08 0.26
CA PHE A 32 -18.35 -1.38 -0.21
C PHE A 32 -16.84 -1.57 0.07
N GLU A 33 -16.05 -0.49 0.06
CA GLU A 33 -14.62 -0.52 0.39
C GLU A 33 -14.34 -0.86 1.87
N LEU A 34 -15.25 -0.53 2.79
CA LEU A 34 -15.18 -0.96 4.18
C LEU A 34 -15.74 -2.37 4.38
N GLN A 35 -16.81 -2.74 3.66
CA GLN A 35 -17.37 -4.10 3.74
C GLN A 35 -16.37 -5.16 3.22
N GLU A 36 -15.76 -4.94 2.03
CA GLU A 36 -14.73 -5.83 1.46
C GLU A 36 -13.51 -5.92 2.40
N LEU A 37 -13.12 -4.81 3.03
CA LEU A 37 -12.05 -4.78 4.03
C LEU A 37 -12.40 -5.55 5.30
N SER A 38 -13.63 -5.41 5.83
CA SER A 38 -14.04 -6.08 7.07
C SER A 38 -14.12 -7.60 6.88
N SER A 39 -14.76 -8.07 5.80
CA SER A 39 -14.87 -9.51 5.52
C SER A 39 -13.51 -10.17 5.29
N GLU A 40 -12.58 -9.54 4.55
CA GLU A 40 -11.22 -10.08 4.43
C GLU A 40 -10.42 -9.99 5.73
N LEU A 41 -10.65 -8.99 6.59
CA LEU A 41 -10.01 -8.93 7.90
C LEU A 41 -10.51 -10.05 8.82
N GLN A 42 -11.82 -10.23 8.96
CA GLN A 42 -12.39 -11.28 9.80
C GLN A 42 -11.88 -12.67 9.38
N TYR A 43 -11.83 -12.94 8.07
CA TYR A 43 -11.32 -14.20 7.50
C TYR A 43 -9.78 -14.37 7.60
N ASP A 44 -8.97 -13.39 7.16
CA ASP A 44 -7.50 -13.50 7.22
C ASP A 44 -6.97 -13.60 8.67
N LEU A 45 -7.70 -13.03 9.63
CA LEU A 45 -7.33 -12.99 11.05
C LEU A 45 -7.85 -14.21 11.81
N GLY A 46 -9.06 -14.70 11.51
CA GLY A 46 -9.73 -15.74 12.29
C GLY A 46 -10.36 -15.21 13.58
N LEU A 47 -10.87 -13.96 13.55
CA LEU A 47 -11.45 -13.31 14.73
C LEU A 47 -12.67 -14.07 15.26
N SER A 48 -12.82 -14.10 16.58
CA SER A 48 -14.08 -14.46 17.24
C SER A 48 -15.23 -13.57 16.77
N LYS A 49 -16.48 -13.99 17.03
CA LYS A 49 -17.66 -13.15 16.75
C LYS A 49 -17.58 -11.81 17.48
N SER A 50 -17.12 -11.80 18.73
CA SER A 50 -16.96 -10.58 19.54
C SER A 50 -15.99 -9.59 18.88
N SER A 51 -14.78 -10.04 18.53
CA SER A 51 -13.76 -9.20 17.90
C SER A 51 -14.10 -8.82 16.46
N SER A 52 -14.86 -9.67 15.75
CA SER A 52 -15.45 -9.35 14.45
C SER A 52 -16.47 -8.21 14.53
N ASP A 53 -17.35 -8.22 15.55
CA ASP A 53 -18.32 -7.15 15.81
C ASP A 53 -17.64 -5.88 16.34
N ALA A 54 -16.59 -6.01 17.15
CA ALA A 54 -15.77 -4.88 17.60
C ALA A 54 -15.05 -4.19 16.42
N LEU A 55 -14.43 -4.96 15.52
CA LEU A 55 -13.86 -4.48 14.26
C LEU A 55 -14.92 -3.76 13.41
N ASN A 56 -16.08 -4.38 13.18
CA ASN A 56 -17.18 -3.75 12.45
C ASN A 56 -17.60 -2.41 13.08
N LYS A 57 -17.81 -2.38 14.40
CA LYS A 57 -18.15 -1.15 15.15
C LYS A 57 -17.05 -0.08 15.02
N SER A 58 -15.78 -0.46 15.05
CA SER A 58 -14.64 0.45 14.88
C SER A 58 -14.51 1.02 13.46
N LEU A 59 -14.59 0.17 12.43
CA LEU A 59 -14.63 0.59 11.02
C LEU A 59 -15.82 1.53 10.76
N SER A 60 -16.98 1.24 11.37
CA SER A 60 -18.19 2.06 11.30
C SER A 60 -18.02 3.41 12.05
N ARG A 61 -17.39 3.41 13.23
CA ARG A 61 -17.10 4.59 14.06
C ARG A 61 -16.15 5.57 13.37
N HIS A 62 -15.00 5.08 12.89
CA HIS A 62 -13.93 5.93 12.35
C HIS A 62 -13.98 6.11 10.83
N GLY A 63 -14.70 5.24 10.11
CA GLY A 63 -14.66 5.16 8.65
C GLY A 63 -15.85 5.78 7.91
N LYS A 64 -16.95 6.06 8.62
CA LYS A 64 -18.20 6.62 8.09
C LYS A 64 -18.03 7.94 7.33
N LYS A 65 -18.95 8.21 6.40
CA LYS A 65 -18.97 9.39 5.51
C LYS A 65 -17.66 9.53 4.71
N GLY A 66 -17.05 8.41 4.34
CA GLY A 66 -15.79 8.37 3.58
C GLY A 66 -14.52 8.57 4.41
N LYS A 67 -14.60 8.71 5.74
CA LYS A 67 -13.44 8.94 6.64
C LYS A 67 -12.42 7.81 6.63
N HIS A 68 -12.76 6.62 6.13
CA HIS A 68 -11.82 5.55 5.83
C HIS A 68 -10.74 5.91 4.79
N ARG A 69 -10.82 7.10 4.18
CA ARG A 69 -9.81 7.69 3.29
C ARG A 69 -8.95 8.77 3.95
N GLU A 70 -9.28 9.21 5.17
CA GLU A 70 -8.52 10.21 5.93
C GLU A 70 -7.13 9.68 6.35
N PRO A 71 -6.14 10.57 6.58
CA PRO A 71 -4.87 10.21 7.20
C PRO A 71 -5.09 9.55 8.57
N GLY A 72 -4.31 8.51 8.87
CA GLY A 72 -4.33 7.86 10.18
C GLY A 72 -5.60 7.08 10.57
N PHE A 73 -6.62 6.95 9.71
CA PHE A 73 -7.84 6.15 9.98
C PHE A 73 -7.55 4.79 10.64
N LEU A 74 -6.58 4.03 10.09
CA LEU A 74 -6.23 2.69 10.58
C LEU A 74 -5.51 2.68 11.94
N TRP A 75 -4.97 3.80 12.42
CA TRP A 75 -4.44 3.87 13.80
C TRP A 75 -5.58 3.82 14.81
N LYS A 76 -6.65 4.60 14.59
CA LYS A 76 -7.83 4.61 15.45
C LYS A 76 -8.50 3.24 15.53
N VAL A 77 -8.58 2.54 14.40
CA VAL A 77 -9.08 1.15 14.32
C VAL A 77 -8.14 0.18 15.04
N ALA A 78 -6.83 0.34 14.92
CA ALA A 78 -5.87 -0.51 15.61
C ALA A 78 -5.90 -0.34 17.15
N ALA A 79 -6.15 0.86 17.66
CA ALA A 79 -6.34 1.09 19.09
C ALA A 79 -7.63 0.46 19.62
N ASP A 80 -8.77 0.71 18.95
CA ASP A 80 -10.03 0.03 19.28
C ASP A 80 -9.85 -1.50 19.32
N MET A 81 -9.17 -2.08 18.31
CA MET A 81 -8.91 -3.53 18.27
C MET A 81 -7.93 -4.00 19.36
N SER A 82 -6.92 -3.20 19.71
CA SER A 82 -5.94 -3.54 20.75
C SER A 82 -6.55 -3.61 22.15
N ASP A 83 -7.69 -2.93 22.36
CA ASP A 83 -8.46 -2.95 23.60
C ASP A 83 -9.57 -4.02 23.61
N THR A 84 -9.88 -4.66 22.47
CA THR A 84 -10.98 -5.67 22.37
C THR A 84 -10.54 -7.08 21.98
N MET A 85 -9.39 -7.25 21.32
CA MET A 85 -8.89 -8.57 20.94
C MET A 85 -8.25 -9.29 22.14
N THR A 86 -8.45 -10.61 22.24
CA THR A 86 -7.74 -11.43 23.23
C THR A 86 -6.27 -11.62 22.82
N ASP A 87 -5.41 -12.00 23.77
CA ASP A 87 -3.98 -12.17 23.46
C ASP A 87 -3.71 -13.37 22.54
N GLU A 88 -4.59 -14.37 22.49
CA GLU A 88 -4.56 -15.45 21.50
C GLU A 88 -4.91 -14.94 20.10
N GLU A 89 -5.94 -14.10 19.95
CA GLU A 89 -6.29 -13.47 18.67
C GLU A 89 -5.17 -12.54 18.18
N LYS A 90 -4.49 -11.83 19.10
CA LYS A 90 -3.28 -11.05 18.79
C LYS A 90 -2.12 -11.95 18.36
N ALA A 91 -1.88 -13.07 19.05
CA ALA A 91 -0.81 -14.00 18.72
C ALA A 91 -0.97 -14.58 17.30
N VAL A 92 -2.16 -15.07 16.95
CA VAL A 92 -2.47 -15.56 15.58
C VAL A 92 -2.34 -14.46 14.52
N LEU A 93 -2.59 -13.20 14.90
CA LEU A 93 -2.38 -12.04 14.03
C LEU A 93 -0.88 -11.72 13.84
N PHE A 94 -0.08 -11.79 14.89
CA PHE A 94 1.35 -11.45 14.89
C PHE A 94 2.22 -12.55 14.27
N GLU A 95 1.93 -13.83 14.56
CA GLU A 95 2.56 -14.99 13.91
C GLU A 95 2.55 -14.84 12.38
N LYS A 96 1.40 -14.50 11.80
CA LYS A 96 1.23 -14.27 10.36
C LYS A 96 2.03 -13.07 9.81
N MET A 97 2.62 -12.23 10.66
CA MET A 97 3.60 -11.20 10.29
C MET A 97 5.05 -11.67 10.51
N ASP A 98 5.31 -12.38 11.60
CA ASP A 98 6.64 -12.82 12.02
C ASP A 98 7.16 -13.97 11.13
N GLU A 99 6.31 -14.93 10.75
CA GLU A 99 6.51 -15.91 9.65
C GLU A 99 7.10 -15.28 8.37
N LYS A 100 6.76 -14.01 8.12
CA LYS A 100 6.97 -13.30 6.86
C LYS A 100 8.04 -12.21 7.01
N GLU A 101 8.77 -12.21 8.13
CA GLU A 101 9.78 -11.21 8.51
C GLU A 101 9.29 -9.78 8.23
N VAL A 102 8.06 -9.45 8.65
CA VAL A 102 7.48 -8.12 8.40
C VAL A 102 8.02 -7.14 9.46
N PRO A 103 9.02 -6.28 9.15
CA PRO A 103 9.47 -5.30 10.14
C PRO A 103 8.31 -4.37 10.49
N LEU A 104 8.13 -4.03 11.75
CA LEU A 104 6.99 -3.21 12.22
C LEU A 104 7.03 -1.81 11.62
N PHE A 105 8.23 -1.22 11.61
CA PHE A 105 8.53 0.06 10.98
C PHE A 105 8.93 -0.13 9.50
N GLY A 106 9.73 0.78 8.93
CA GLY A 106 9.94 0.86 7.48
C GLY A 106 10.80 -0.27 6.88
N PHE A 107 10.65 -0.48 5.56
CA PHE A 107 11.51 -1.32 4.71
C PHE A 107 11.38 -2.86 4.84
N GLY A 108 10.16 -3.39 4.81
CA GLY A 108 9.95 -4.83 4.57
C GLY A 108 10.38 -5.29 3.17
N LYS A 109 10.78 -6.56 3.04
CA LYS A 109 11.09 -7.20 1.74
C LYS A 109 9.92 -6.99 0.78
N LYS A 110 10.12 -6.27 -0.33
CA LYS A 110 9.20 -6.36 -1.48
C LYS A 110 9.20 -7.81 -1.97
N LYS A 111 8.13 -8.58 -1.69
CA LYS A 111 7.87 -9.82 -2.44
C LYS A 111 7.98 -9.51 -3.94
N LYS A 112 8.57 -10.43 -4.73
CA LYS A 112 8.55 -10.39 -6.20
C LYS A 112 7.13 -10.68 -6.74
N GLY A 113 6.12 -9.94 -6.27
CA GLY A 113 4.86 -9.84 -7.00
C GLY A 113 5.19 -9.31 -8.39
N LYS A 114 4.69 -9.98 -9.44
CA LYS A 114 4.85 -9.53 -10.83
C LYS A 114 4.42 -8.07 -10.87
N SER A 115 5.35 -7.16 -11.13
CA SER A 115 5.06 -5.73 -11.16
C SER A 115 4.16 -5.46 -12.35
N GLY A 116 2.85 -5.46 -12.12
CA GLY A 116 1.84 -5.28 -13.15
C GLY A 116 2.07 -3.94 -13.82
N ASN A 117 2.67 -3.97 -15.02
CA ASN A 117 3.15 -2.77 -15.72
C ASN A 117 1.98 -2.01 -16.40
N LYS A 118 0.80 -2.03 -15.77
CA LYS A 118 -0.42 -1.37 -16.20
C LYS A 118 -0.58 -0.03 -15.48
N GLY A 119 -0.69 1.05 -16.25
CA GLY A 119 -1.54 2.18 -15.88
C GLY A 119 -0.86 3.49 -15.45
N LYS A 120 0.47 3.57 -15.32
CA LYS A 120 1.16 4.87 -15.09
C LYS A 120 2.25 5.11 -16.14
N LYS A 121 1.85 5.59 -17.32
CA LYS A 121 2.78 6.18 -18.31
C LYS A 121 3.53 7.34 -17.62
N PRO A 122 4.88 7.39 -17.61
CA PRO A 122 5.61 8.46 -16.93
C PRO A 122 5.23 9.88 -17.40
N GLY A 123 4.94 10.03 -18.70
CA GLY A 123 4.55 11.30 -19.34
C GLY A 123 3.14 11.83 -19.04
N LEU A 124 2.28 11.10 -18.31
CA LEU A 124 0.85 11.46 -18.15
C LEU A 124 0.57 12.77 -17.40
N SER A 125 1.60 13.39 -16.80
CA SER A 125 1.50 14.72 -16.19
C SER A 125 1.92 15.85 -17.14
N ILE A 126 2.91 15.59 -18.00
CA ILE A 126 3.43 16.58 -18.97
C ILE A 126 2.46 16.70 -20.15
N TYR A 127 2.03 15.57 -20.72
CA TYR A 127 1.09 15.52 -21.84
C TYR A 127 -0.25 16.25 -21.60
N LYS A 128 -0.61 16.50 -20.33
CA LYS A 128 -1.83 17.24 -19.94
C LYS A 128 -1.72 18.76 -20.05
N ILE A 129 -0.52 19.32 -20.08
CA ILE A 129 -0.29 20.77 -20.09
C ILE A 129 0.24 21.29 -21.43
N LEU A 130 0.59 20.38 -22.34
CA LEU A 130 0.96 20.68 -23.72
C LEU A 130 -0.23 21.26 -24.52
N SER A 131 0.05 22.14 -25.48
CA SER A 131 -0.87 22.50 -26.59
C SER A 131 -1.17 21.27 -27.46
N ASP A 132 -2.15 21.32 -28.36
CA ASP A 132 -2.46 20.16 -29.21
C ASP A 132 -1.37 19.86 -30.24
N ASP A 133 -0.67 20.89 -30.76
CA ASP A 133 0.51 20.71 -31.63
C ASP A 133 1.68 20.08 -30.87
N GLN A 134 1.98 20.57 -29.66
CA GLN A 134 2.98 19.96 -28.78
C GLN A 134 2.59 18.50 -28.43
N LYS A 135 1.29 18.15 -28.35
CA LYS A 135 0.85 16.76 -28.18
C LYS A 135 1.10 15.89 -29.42
N VAL A 136 1.28 16.44 -30.63
CA VAL A 136 1.67 15.70 -31.85
C VAL A 136 3.17 15.40 -31.83
N THR A 137 4.03 16.41 -31.97
CA THR A 137 5.15 16.68 -31.05
C THR A 137 5.67 15.49 -30.23
N TYR A 138 5.17 15.50 -29.00
CA TYR A 138 5.42 14.55 -27.95
C TYR A 138 5.09 13.09 -28.33
N LYS A 139 4.02 12.82 -29.11
CA LYS A 139 3.68 11.44 -29.50
C LYS A 139 4.72 10.84 -30.44
N ALA A 140 5.22 11.61 -31.41
CA ALA A 140 6.23 11.16 -32.36
C ALA A 140 7.55 10.83 -31.65
N MET A 141 8.09 11.78 -30.88
CA MET A 141 9.25 11.60 -30.00
C MET A 141 9.08 10.39 -29.05
N MET A 142 7.93 10.25 -28.39
CA MET A 142 7.66 9.10 -27.50
C MET A 142 7.55 7.75 -28.22
N ALA A 143 7.30 7.72 -29.54
CA ALA A 143 7.29 6.51 -30.35
C ALA A 143 8.72 6.12 -30.77
N ASP A 144 9.49 7.07 -31.29
CA ASP A 144 10.91 6.92 -31.60
C ASP A 144 11.73 6.45 -30.38
N TYR A 145 11.61 7.10 -29.23
CA TYR A 145 12.31 6.67 -28.02
C TYR A 145 11.87 5.27 -27.55
N LYS A 146 10.60 4.90 -27.74
CA LYS A 146 10.12 3.53 -27.46
C LYS A 146 10.81 2.51 -28.37
N GLU A 147 11.12 2.86 -29.61
CA GLU A 147 11.82 2.02 -30.58
C GLU A 147 13.32 1.97 -30.32
N LYS A 148 13.97 3.10 -30.01
CA LYS A 148 15.36 3.16 -29.52
C LYS A 148 15.56 2.30 -28.25
N PHE A 149 14.68 2.41 -27.26
CA PHE A 149 14.70 1.51 -26.08
C PHE A 149 14.30 0.06 -26.40
N GLY A 150 13.61 -0.19 -27.51
CA GLY A 150 13.27 -1.51 -28.02
C GLY A 150 14.48 -2.21 -28.63
N ALA A 151 15.15 -1.57 -29.59
CA ALA A 151 16.38 -2.04 -30.22
C ALA A 151 17.47 -2.34 -29.18
N LEU A 152 17.71 -1.40 -28.26
CA LEU A 152 18.64 -1.57 -27.14
C LEU A 152 18.29 -2.80 -26.25
N ARG A 153 17.00 -3.16 -26.16
CA ARG A 153 16.57 -4.34 -25.40
C ARG A 153 16.75 -5.63 -26.19
N SER A 154 16.63 -5.60 -27.53
CA SER A 154 16.97 -6.74 -28.39
C SER A 154 18.47 -7.05 -28.31
N GLN A 155 19.32 -6.03 -28.48
CA GLN A 155 20.79 -6.16 -28.45
C GLN A 155 21.35 -6.74 -27.13
N VAL A 156 20.63 -6.58 -26.01
CA VAL A 156 20.96 -7.21 -24.71
C VAL A 156 20.47 -8.66 -24.60
N LYS A 157 19.51 -9.05 -25.42
CA LYS A 157 18.86 -10.37 -25.43
C LYS A 157 19.51 -11.32 -26.44
N ASP A 158 19.97 -10.81 -27.58
CA ASP A 158 20.79 -11.55 -28.54
C ASP A 158 22.29 -11.59 -28.15
N GLY A 159 22.75 -10.64 -27.33
CA GLY A 159 24.12 -10.60 -26.80
C GLY A 159 25.06 -9.64 -27.54
N THR A 160 24.55 -8.90 -28.54
CA THR A 160 25.30 -7.90 -29.32
C THR A 160 25.96 -6.81 -28.46
N ILE A 161 25.37 -6.46 -27.30
CA ILE A 161 25.97 -5.51 -26.35
C ILE A 161 25.95 -6.06 -24.92
N SER A 162 26.94 -5.67 -24.10
CA SER A 162 26.96 -6.07 -22.69
C SER A 162 25.84 -5.40 -21.88
N LYS A 163 25.57 -5.93 -20.69
CA LYS A 163 24.56 -5.39 -19.77
C LYS A 163 24.94 -3.99 -19.25
N ASP A 164 26.24 -3.66 -19.22
CA ASP A 164 26.75 -2.39 -18.71
C ASP A 164 26.89 -1.33 -19.80
N ASP A 165 27.25 -1.72 -21.03
CA ASP A 165 27.11 -0.83 -22.21
C ASP A 165 25.65 -0.42 -22.39
N ALA A 166 24.74 -1.39 -22.30
CA ALA A 166 23.30 -1.14 -22.37
C ALA A 166 22.75 -0.34 -21.17
N LYS A 167 23.49 -0.24 -20.07
CA LYS A 167 23.16 0.64 -18.92
C LYS A 167 23.63 2.07 -19.20
N ALA A 168 24.82 2.24 -19.79
CA ALA A 168 25.32 3.53 -20.25
C ALA A 168 24.46 4.12 -21.39
N GLN A 169 24.22 3.36 -22.45
CA GLN A 169 23.36 3.77 -23.58
C GLN A 169 21.92 4.07 -23.12
N ARG A 170 21.37 3.30 -22.17
CA ARG A 170 20.05 3.59 -21.57
C ARG A 170 20.04 4.84 -20.70
N LYS A 171 21.18 5.29 -20.16
CA LYS A 171 21.30 6.60 -19.51
C LYS A 171 21.28 7.70 -20.58
N ALA A 172 22.16 7.62 -21.58
CA ALA A 172 22.23 8.60 -22.68
C ALA A 172 20.86 8.82 -23.37
N LEU A 173 20.15 7.74 -23.72
CA LEU A 173 18.79 7.83 -24.29
C LEU A 173 17.77 8.49 -23.36
N LYS A 174 17.90 8.37 -22.04
CA LYS A 174 16.99 9.07 -21.10
C LYS A 174 17.33 10.55 -20.95
N ASP A 175 18.62 10.88 -20.99
CA ASP A 175 19.09 12.25 -20.84
C ASP A 175 18.70 13.05 -22.09
N ALA A 176 18.93 12.49 -23.29
CA ALA A 176 18.46 13.06 -24.57
C ALA A 176 16.93 13.20 -24.62
N MET A 177 16.18 12.14 -24.26
CA MET A 177 14.72 12.18 -24.13
C MET A 177 14.24 13.29 -23.16
N SER A 178 15.02 13.57 -22.10
CA SER A 178 14.66 14.62 -21.14
C SER A 178 14.95 16.02 -21.69
N ALA A 179 16.02 16.18 -22.47
CA ALA A 179 16.35 17.42 -23.16
C ALA A 179 15.34 17.77 -24.26
N GLU A 180 14.92 16.79 -25.08
CA GLU A 180 13.87 16.99 -26.09
C GLU A 180 12.50 17.32 -25.45
N ILE A 181 12.19 16.73 -24.29
CA ILE A 181 11.01 17.10 -23.51
C ILE A 181 11.10 18.53 -22.99
N ASP A 182 12.27 18.99 -22.53
CA ASP A 182 12.45 20.36 -22.02
C ASP A 182 12.42 21.41 -23.14
N ALA A 183 13.03 21.11 -24.29
CA ALA A 183 12.99 21.96 -25.48
C ALA A 183 11.58 22.08 -26.10
N LEU A 184 10.71 21.08 -25.90
CA LEU A 184 9.31 21.12 -26.32
C LEU A 184 8.43 22.03 -25.44
N LEU A 185 8.83 22.31 -24.20
CA LEU A 185 8.03 23.03 -23.20
C LEU A 185 8.32 24.53 -23.22
N THR A 186 7.27 25.35 -23.10
CA THR A 186 7.42 26.78 -22.79
C THR A 186 7.79 26.97 -21.31
N ASP A 187 8.37 28.11 -20.96
CA ASP A 187 8.79 28.36 -19.58
C ASP A 187 7.59 28.39 -18.61
N ASP A 188 6.44 28.94 -19.03
CA ASP A 188 5.16 28.81 -18.31
C ASP A 188 4.80 27.36 -17.96
N GLN A 189 5.04 26.43 -18.89
CA GLN A 189 4.78 25.00 -18.69
C GLN A 189 5.82 24.35 -17.77
N LYS A 190 7.09 24.78 -17.83
CA LYS A 190 8.14 24.34 -16.89
C LYS A 190 7.81 24.78 -15.47
N ASP A 191 7.40 26.04 -15.29
CA ASP A 191 6.92 26.58 -14.02
C ASP A 191 5.63 25.90 -13.55
N GLN A 192 4.71 25.55 -14.46
CA GLN A 192 3.53 24.78 -14.10
C GLN A 192 3.90 23.35 -13.65
N ILE A 193 4.92 22.71 -14.25
CA ILE A 193 5.45 21.41 -13.79
C ILE A 193 6.06 21.53 -12.39
N GLN A 194 6.89 22.55 -12.15
CA GLN A 194 7.54 22.76 -10.84
C GLN A 194 6.51 23.05 -9.75
N ARG A 195 5.56 23.98 -9.99
CA ARG A 195 4.44 24.24 -9.05
C ARG A 195 3.60 22.99 -8.77
N ASN A 196 3.29 22.18 -9.79
CA ASN A 196 2.58 20.90 -9.61
C ASN A 196 3.39 19.88 -8.78
N LYS A 197 4.71 19.82 -8.98
CA LYS A 197 5.65 18.96 -8.24
C LYS A 197 5.75 19.38 -6.76
N GLU A 198 5.75 20.68 -6.49
CA GLU A 198 5.75 21.25 -5.14
C GLU A 198 4.41 21.11 -4.43
N ALA A 199 3.29 21.45 -5.06
CA ALA A 199 1.95 21.24 -4.50
C ALA A 199 1.70 19.76 -4.17
N LYS A 200 2.22 18.84 -4.99
CA LYS A 200 2.19 17.39 -4.74
C LYS A 200 3.11 16.97 -3.58
N LYS A 201 4.29 17.59 -3.43
CA LYS A 201 5.19 17.40 -2.27
C LYS A 201 4.49 17.87 -0.99
N ALA A 202 3.94 19.08 -0.98
CA ALA A 202 3.19 19.65 0.14
C ALA A 202 1.97 18.79 0.52
N LYS A 203 1.15 18.36 -0.45
CA LYS A 203 0.00 17.46 -0.20
C LYS A 203 0.42 16.10 0.38
N HIS A 204 1.55 15.55 -0.06
CA HIS A 204 2.09 14.30 0.51
C HIS A 204 2.67 14.49 1.91
N GLN A 205 3.27 15.65 2.17
CA GLN A 205 3.79 16.04 3.49
C GLN A 205 2.64 16.23 4.49
N ALA A 206 1.65 17.07 4.18
CA ALA A 206 0.46 17.27 5.01
C ALA A 206 -0.31 15.96 5.30
N TYR A 207 -0.40 15.03 4.33
CA TYR A 207 -0.97 13.69 4.57
C TYR A 207 -0.14 12.89 5.58
N ARG A 208 1.20 12.94 5.51
CA ARG A 208 2.09 12.29 6.49
C ARG A 208 1.92 12.90 7.87
N ASP A 209 1.95 14.22 7.97
CA ASP A 209 1.94 14.94 9.24
C ASP A 209 0.60 14.79 9.95
N SER A 210 -0.51 14.85 9.21
CA SER A 210 -1.84 14.48 9.73
C SER A 210 -1.89 13.01 10.17
N SER A 211 -1.36 12.07 9.36
CA SER A 211 -1.31 10.65 9.74
C SER A 211 -0.39 10.37 10.93
N ARG A 212 0.61 11.22 11.19
CA ARG A 212 1.52 11.16 12.33
C ARG A 212 0.88 11.78 13.57
N SER A 213 0.21 12.92 13.45
CA SER A 213 -0.56 13.53 14.54
C SER A 213 -1.59 12.55 15.10
N VAL A 214 -2.32 11.85 14.22
CA VAL A 214 -3.23 10.77 14.64
C VAL A 214 -2.47 9.61 15.30
N MET A 215 -1.30 9.19 14.80
CA MET A 215 -0.48 8.15 15.44
C MET A 215 -0.06 8.55 16.87
N VAL A 216 0.52 9.73 17.04
CA VAL A 216 1.00 10.29 18.32
C VAL A 216 -0.14 10.35 19.34
N SER A 217 -1.30 10.88 18.93
CA SER A 217 -2.49 10.96 19.76
C SER A 217 -3.06 9.57 20.11
N THR A 218 -3.09 8.65 19.15
CA THR A 218 -3.62 7.28 19.35
C THR A 218 -2.76 6.47 20.30
N LEU A 219 -1.44 6.53 20.14
CA LEU A 219 -0.47 5.85 20.99
C LEU A 219 -0.22 6.59 22.33
N LYS A 220 -0.79 7.79 22.52
CA LYS A 220 -0.58 8.67 23.68
C LYS A 220 0.92 8.90 23.98
N MET A 221 1.72 9.09 22.93
CA MET A 221 3.18 9.21 23.08
C MET A 221 3.57 10.40 23.94
N SER A 222 4.56 10.23 24.83
CA SER A 222 5.16 11.36 25.56
C SER A 222 5.96 12.28 24.63
N ASN A 223 6.24 13.52 25.07
CA ASN A 223 7.09 14.45 24.31
C ASN A 223 8.48 13.86 24.01
N ASP A 224 9.02 13.07 24.92
CA ASP A 224 10.32 12.40 24.77
C ASP A 224 10.24 11.28 23.73
N GLN A 225 9.19 10.46 23.76
CA GLN A 225 8.93 9.44 22.72
C GLN A 225 8.73 10.07 21.34
N VAL A 226 8.02 11.20 21.26
CA VAL A 226 7.81 11.97 20.02
C VAL A 226 9.13 12.52 19.48
N SER A 227 10.01 13.01 20.36
CA SER A 227 11.32 13.57 20.01
C SER A 227 12.32 12.49 19.59
N ALA A 228 12.40 11.38 20.33
CA ALA A 228 13.22 10.22 19.98
C ALA A 228 12.79 9.59 18.65
N TYR A 229 11.48 9.54 18.38
CA TYR A 229 10.94 9.04 17.12
C TYR A 229 11.40 9.90 15.93
N ASP A 230 11.34 11.22 16.06
CA ASP A 230 11.81 12.13 15.01
C ASP A 230 13.32 12.09 14.82
N ALA A 231 14.09 12.02 15.91
CA ALA A 231 15.54 11.86 15.83
C ALA A 231 15.92 10.60 15.03
N ALA A 232 15.37 9.43 15.39
CA ALA A 232 15.63 8.17 14.68
C ALA A 232 15.13 8.20 13.22
N MET A 233 13.99 8.84 12.94
CA MET A 233 13.47 8.97 11.58
C MET A 233 14.26 9.95 10.71
N GLN A 234 14.82 11.01 11.28
CA GLN A 234 15.63 12.01 10.59
C GLN A 234 17.05 11.53 10.35
N GLU A 235 17.70 10.95 11.37
CA GLU A 235 19.01 10.27 11.26
C GLU A 235 19.02 9.28 10.08
N ALA A 236 18.04 8.37 10.05
CA ALA A 236 17.93 7.37 9.00
C ALA A 236 17.45 7.92 7.65
N LYS A 237 16.89 9.14 7.59
CA LYS A 237 16.58 9.84 6.34
C LYS A 237 17.86 10.43 5.73
N ASP A 238 18.69 11.04 6.57
CA ASP A 238 19.87 11.78 6.13
C ASP A 238 21.03 10.81 5.82
N ALA A 239 21.25 9.77 6.63
CA ALA A 239 22.16 8.68 6.28
C ALA A 239 21.76 7.97 4.97
N ALA A 240 20.46 7.77 4.72
CA ALA A 240 19.98 7.21 3.46
C ALA A 240 20.19 8.17 2.27
N LYS A 241 20.10 9.50 2.49
CA LYS A 241 20.45 10.52 1.48
C LYS A 241 21.92 10.41 1.10
N THR A 242 22.83 10.36 2.07
CA THR A 242 24.28 10.22 1.83
C THR A 242 24.59 8.96 1.02
N LEU A 243 24.00 7.81 1.37
CA LEU A 243 24.16 6.56 0.60
C LEU A 243 23.68 6.69 -0.87
N PHE A 244 22.56 7.39 -1.11
CA PHE A 244 22.09 7.65 -2.48
C PHE A 244 22.97 8.64 -3.24
N GLU A 245 23.61 9.59 -2.56
CA GLU A 245 24.54 10.54 -3.18
C GLU A 245 25.86 9.83 -3.54
N GLN A 246 26.43 9.02 -2.63
CA GLN A 246 27.59 8.16 -2.90
C GLN A 246 27.37 7.24 -4.11
N SER A 247 26.22 6.55 -4.16
CA SER A 247 25.92 5.63 -5.28
C SER A 247 25.52 6.36 -6.58
N LYS A 248 25.23 7.66 -6.53
CA LYS A 248 25.05 8.51 -7.71
C LYS A 248 26.41 8.96 -8.28
N ASN A 249 27.36 9.27 -7.42
CA ASN A 249 28.71 9.68 -7.79
C ASN A 249 29.54 8.52 -8.36
N GLY A 250 29.36 7.32 -7.81
CA GLY A 250 30.11 6.11 -8.16
C GLY A 250 30.86 5.50 -6.96
N ASP A 251 30.98 6.26 -5.87
CA ASP A 251 31.69 5.94 -4.63
C ASP A 251 31.30 4.59 -4.02
N ILE A 252 30.03 4.16 -4.21
CA ILE A 252 29.57 2.81 -3.84
C ILE A 252 28.74 2.16 -4.96
N ASP A 253 28.94 0.86 -5.15
CA ASP A 253 28.14 0.08 -6.09
C ASP A 253 26.70 -0.15 -5.58
N LYS A 254 25.88 -0.74 -6.44
CA LYS A 254 24.44 -0.91 -6.21
C LYS A 254 24.10 -1.99 -5.17
N GLU A 255 24.88 -3.05 -5.03
CA GLU A 255 24.67 -4.05 -3.98
C GLU A 255 25.21 -3.52 -2.64
N THR A 256 26.35 -2.81 -2.61
CA THR A 256 26.80 -2.07 -1.41
C THR A 256 25.74 -1.08 -0.92
N LEU A 257 25.19 -0.22 -1.80
CA LEU A 257 24.05 0.65 -1.50
C LEU A 257 22.88 -0.13 -0.87
N ARG A 258 22.55 -1.29 -1.44
CA ARG A 258 21.42 -2.13 -1.03
C ARG A 258 21.65 -2.83 0.30
N VAL A 259 22.87 -3.23 0.61
CA VAL A 259 23.26 -3.79 1.92
C VAL A 259 23.24 -2.69 2.97
N SER A 260 23.90 -1.55 2.73
CA SER A 260 23.93 -0.42 3.67
C SER A 260 22.52 0.12 3.98
N LEU A 261 21.64 0.24 2.99
CA LEU A 261 20.23 0.60 3.23
C LEU A 261 19.44 -0.47 4.01
N LYS A 262 19.76 -1.77 3.86
CA LYS A 262 19.15 -2.84 4.66
C LYS A 262 19.56 -2.71 6.12
N THR A 263 20.85 -2.52 6.38
CA THR A 263 21.40 -2.34 7.75
C THR A 263 20.84 -1.08 8.40
N LEU A 264 20.95 0.08 7.74
CA LEU A 264 20.42 1.35 8.23
C LEU A 264 18.95 1.28 8.63
N PHE A 265 18.11 0.64 7.82
CA PHE A 265 16.69 0.51 8.15
C PHE A 265 16.37 -0.60 9.15
N SER A 266 17.21 -1.64 9.27
CA SER A 266 17.18 -2.59 10.40
C SER A 266 17.43 -1.87 11.72
N ASP A 267 18.50 -1.10 11.80
CA ASP A 267 18.95 -0.51 13.06
C ASP A 267 18.09 0.69 13.48
N ARG A 268 17.55 1.46 12.51
CA ARG A 268 16.44 2.38 12.78
C ARG A 268 15.23 1.64 13.34
N ASN A 269 14.86 0.47 12.81
CA ASN A 269 13.69 -0.25 13.31
C ASN A 269 13.89 -0.71 14.76
N LYS A 270 15.09 -1.22 15.13
CA LYS A 270 15.45 -1.50 16.53
C LYS A 270 15.33 -0.24 17.42
N LYS A 271 15.92 0.88 16.97
CA LYS A 271 15.80 2.18 17.67
C LYS A 271 14.35 2.60 17.87
N LEU A 272 13.49 2.40 16.88
CA LEU A 272 12.06 2.73 16.96
C LEU A 272 11.30 1.76 17.87
N GLU A 273 11.60 0.46 17.83
CA GLU A 273 10.96 -0.56 18.67
C GLU A 273 11.24 -0.30 20.16
N ALA A 274 12.44 0.17 20.51
CA ALA A 274 12.83 0.54 21.88
C ALA A 274 12.19 1.83 22.43
N ILE A 275 11.46 2.61 21.61
CA ILE A 275 10.78 3.84 22.07
C ILE A 275 9.42 3.53 22.72
N PHE A 276 8.76 2.44 22.31
CA PHE A 276 7.36 2.18 22.59
C PHE A 276 7.17 1.15 23.71
N ASP A 277 6.17 1.36 24.56
CA ASP A 277 5.75 0.35 25.53
C ASP A 277 5.00 -0.83 24.86
N VAL A 278 4.75 -1.90 25.62
CA VAL A 278 4.11 -3.13 25.11
C VAL A 278 2.74 -2.85 24.47
N LYS A 279 1.92 -1.97 25.06
CA LYS A 279 0.58 -1.63 24.54
C LYS A 279 0.68 -0.75 23.29
N GLN A 280 1.62 0.20 23.26
CA GLN A 280 1.93 0.96 22.06
C GLN A 280 2.40 0.03 20.92
N LEU A 281 3.26 -0.95 21.21
CA LEU A 281 3.73 -1.94 20.25
C LEU A 281 2.61 -2.85 19.72
N ASP A 282 1.66 -3.28 20.56
CA ASP A 282 0.46 -4.01 20.11
C ASP A 282 -0.35 -3.20 19.09
N ILE A 283 -0.66 -1.93 19.40
CA ILE A 283 -1.36 -1.03 18.47
C ILE A 283 -0.58 -0.86 17.16
N ILE A 284 0.75 -0.77 17.22
CA ILE A 284 1.63 -0.66 16.03
C ILE A 284 1.61 -1.94 15.18
N LYS A 285 1.67 -3.13 15.81
CA LYS A 285 1.57 -4.43 15.13
C LYS A 285 0.20 -4.60 14.46
N ILE A 286 -0.89 -4.32 15.18
CA ILE A 286 -2.26 -4.37 14.63
C ILE A 286 -2.40 -3.37 13.48
N HIS A 287 -1.99 -2.11 13.66
CA HIS A 287 -2.01 -1.12 12.58
C HIS A 287 -1.22 -1.57 11.35
N LYS A 288 -0.05 -2.21 11.53
CA LYS A 288 0.76 -2.76 10.44
C LYS A 288 0.01 -3.87 9.70
N ALA A 289 -0.64 -4.78 10.41
CA ALA A 289 -1.43 -5.86 9.84
C ALA A 289 -2.64 -5.36 9.04
N LEU A 290 -3.39 -4.38 9.59
CA LEU A 290 -4.47 -3.67 8.88
C LEU A 290 -3.93 -2.97 7.62
N SER A 291 -2.82 -2.25 7.77
CA SER A 291 -2.12 -1.53 6.70
C SER A 291 -1.59 -2.43 5.59
N MET A 292 -1.39 -3.72 5.81
CA MET A 292 -1.00 -4.67 4.77
C MET A 292 -2.22 -5.13 3.95
N ARG A 293 -3.35 -5.39 4.61
CA ARG A 293 -4.58 -5.88 3.98
C ARG A 293 -5.32 -4.77 3.22
N ALA A 294 -5.51 -3.59 3.83
CA ALA A 294 -6.14 -2.44 3.16
C ALA A 294 -5.42 -1.98 1.87
N LYS A 295 -4.13 -2.31 1.70
CA LYS A 295 -3.37 -2.05 0.47
C LYS A 295 -3.70 -3.01 -0.68
N LYS A 296 -4.24 -4.21 -0.43
CA LYS A 296 -4.80 -5.10 -1.46
C LYS A 296 -5.98 -4.38 -2.14
N HIS A 297 -7.02 -4.02 -1.38
CA HIS A 297 -8.31 -3.49 -1.86
C HIS A 297 -8.20 -2.13 -2.56
N ARG A 298 -7.35 -1.22 -2.04
CA ARG A 298 -7.09 0.07 -2.71
C ARG A 298 -6.47 -0.07 -4.12
N SER A 299 -6.10 -1.27 -4.57
CA SER A 299 -5.68 -1.56 -5.97
C SER A 299 -6.77 -2.21 -6.85
N SER A 300 -7.88 -2.69 -6.28
CA SER A 300 -8.99 -3.38 -6.95
C SER A 300 -9.78 -2.50 -7.95
N LYS A 301 -9.68 -1.17 -7.76
CA LYS A 301 -10.56 -0.13 -8.35
C LYS A 301 -10.31 0.17 -9.83
N GLY A 302 -10.36 -0.87 -10.67
CA GLY A 302 -10.20 -0.76 -12.12
C GLY A 302 -10.67 -1.96 -12.96
N ASN A 303 -11.24 -3.04 -12.35
CA ASN A 303 -11.53 -4.28 -13.10
C ASN A 303 -12.96 -4.86 -12.92
N LYS A 304 -13.85 -4.23 -12.15
CA LYS A 304 -15.27 -4.62 -12.01
C LYS A 304 -16.20 -3.58 -12.69
N GLY A 305 -16.00 -3.35 -14.00
CA GLY A 305 -16.73 -2.32 -14.76
C GLY A 305 -17.01 -2.62 -16.23
N LYS A 306 -16.68 -3.83 -16.73
CA LYS A 306 -17.03 -4.30 -18.08
C LYS A 306 -17.44 -5.78 -18.09
N LYS A 307 -18.62 -6.06 -17.51
CA LYS A 307 -19.51 -7.15 -17.94
C LYS A 307 -20.87 -6.53 -18.27
N GLY A 308 -20.90 -5.74 -19.35
CA GLY A 308 -22.12 -5.27 -19.99
C GLY A 308 -22.25 -5.95 -21.35
N ASN A 309 -23.44 -6.47 -21.62
CA ASN A 309 -23.96 -7.02 -22.88
C ASN A 309 -22.95 -7.45 -23.95
N ARG A 310 -22.89 -8.77 -24.17
CA ARG A 310 -23.08 -9.31 -25.52
C ARG A 310 -24.47 -9.94 -25.57
N LYS A 311 -25.31 -9.40 -26.45
CA LYS A 311 -26.15 -10.24 -27.30
C LYS A 311 -25.23 -10.89 -28.33
#